data_AF-A0A0V1LIK8-F1
#
_entry.id   AF-A0A0V1LIK8-F1
#
_cell.length_a   1.000
_cell.length_b   1.000
_cell.length_c   1.000
_cell.angle_alpha   90.00
_cell.angle_beta   90.00
_cell.angle_gamma   90.00
#
_symmetry.space_group_name_H-M   'P 1'
#
loop_
_entity.id
_entity.type
_entity.pdbx_description
1 polymer ?
#
loop_
_entity_poly.entity_id
_entity_poly.type
_entity_poly.pdbx_seq_one_letter_code
_entity_poly.pdbx_strand_id
1 'polypeptide(L)'
;MLPHSLKHLLKSSKTTEYQEQFNKQFEQVFHFERCLKQIVKSIRRFTDPNPSFTMMSSLIGENKISDAELFSECLLKMKQNCINTSSEKFLTCVASAEVKIEAARTLRNQQIHSLSIDPLNKILAEKIEEVKKEKMKLDRARAEYDLALEKLKAASEKNLDQLYNIMEEKKNAFEAQAHIMAQWMDSMPDVEQMIAKTAFIFFFMVVMPEINAEPSELDEAKDYIYQSDLQSGRGNFRKVLEVRNVDTSEGLSLTIDALPTTCPVSSKKSLEEVYSDECRTTKDEYDKIECHLKLDQNKSGQIECTYYAV
;
A
#
# COMPACT_ATOMS: atom_id res chain seq x y z
N MET A 1 -7.71 65.51 8.17
CA MET A 1 -9.01 65.48 8.85
C MET A 1 -9.74 64.22 8.42
N LEU A 2 -9.63 63.14 9.20
CA LEU A 2 -10.49 61.97 9.02
C LEU A 2 -11.93 62.38 9.43
N PRO A 3 -12.95 62.15 8.59
CA PRO A 3 -14.31 62.62 8.86
C PRO A 3 -14.93 61.89 10.06
N HIS A 4 -15.76 62.61 10.82
CA HIS A 4 -16.52 62.11 11.98
C HIS A 4 -17.30 60.80 11.71
N SER A 5 -17.60 60.53 10.43
CA SER A 5 -18.21 59.28 9.94
C SER A 5 -17.35 58.03 10.18
N LEU A 6 -16.02 58.15 10.12
CA LEU A 6 -15.10 57.01 10.25
C LEU A 6 -15.05 56.50 11.70
N LYS A 7 -15.14 57.42 12.67
CA LYS A 7 -15.20 57.10 14.10
C LYS A 7 -16.50 56.39 14.50
N HIS A 8 -17.60 56.73 13.81
CA HIS A 8 -18.90 56.10 14.01
C HIS A 8 -18.97 54.70 13.36
N LEU A 9 -18.36 54.52 12.18
CA LEU A 9 -18.22 53.23 11.50
C LEU A 9 -17.31 52.25 12.30
N LEU A 10 -16.19 52.75 12.85
CA LEU A 10 -15.28 51.96 13.70
C LEU A 10 -15.92 51.51 15.02
N LYS A 11 -16.80 52.33 15.63
CA LYS A 11 -17.53 51.91 16.84
C LYS A 11 -18.54 50.78 16.59
N SER A 12 -18.97 50.60 15.34
CA SER A 12 -19.92 49.54 14.95
C SER A 12 -19.26 48.24 14.46
N SER A 13 -17.95 48.23 14.22
CA SER A 13 -17.26 47.01 13.76
C SER A 13 -17.08 46.02 14.92
N LYS A 14 -17.69 44.83 14.78
CA LYS A 14 -17.47 43.67 15.65
C LYS A 14 -16.01 43.18 15.53
N THR A 15 -15.59 42.37 16.50
CA THR A 15 -14.37 41.55 16.45
C THR A 15 -14.23 40.92 15.08
N THR A 16 -13.03 40.94 14.51
CA THR A 16 -12.78 40.40 13.16
C THR A 16 -13.05 38.91 13.20
N GLU A 17 -14.17 38.44 12.64
CA GLU A 17 -14.43 37.01 12.52
C GLU A 17 -13.46 36.40 11.52
N TYR A 18 -13.02 35.16 11.78
CA TYR A 18 -12.47 34.35 10.70
C TYR A 18 -13.50 34.32 9.57
N GLN A 19 -13.10 34.19 8.30
CA GLN A 19 -14.02 33.57 7.35
C GLN A 19 -14.50 32.28 8.01
N GLU A 20 -15.80 32.16 8.29
CA GLU A 20 -16.41 31.07 9.07
C GLU A 20 -15.96 29.68 8.57
N GLN A 21 -15.60 29.63 7.29
CA GLN A 21 -14.97 28.54 6.55
C GLN A 21 -13.64 28.03 7.15
N PHE A 22 -12.75 28.90 7.65
CA PHE A 22 -11.42 28.48 8.14
C PHE A 22 -11.50 27.63 9.42
N ASN A 23 -12.35 28.00 10.37
CA ASN A 23 -12.49 27.24 11.62
C ASN A 23 -12.93 25.80 11.33
N LYS A 24 -13.91 25.64 10.42
CA LYS A 24 -14.40 24.32 10.01
C LYS A 24 -13.31 23.51 9.30
N GLN A 25 -12.54 24.14 8.42
CA GLN A 25 -11.43 23.50 7.70
C GLN A 25 -10.30 23.08 8.65
N PHE A 26 -9.95 23.89 9.65
CA PHE A 26 -8.95 23.51 10.65
C PHE A 26 -9.39 22.30 11.48
N GLU A 27 -10.64 22.28 11.94
CA GLU A 27 -11.17 21.12 12.66
C GLU A 27 -11.11 19.85 11.82
N GLN A 28 -11.40 19.94 10.52
CA GLN A 28 -11.21 18.84 9.58
C GLN A 28 -9.75 18.38 9.54
N VAL A 29 -8.78 19.30 9.37
CA VAL A 29 -7.35 18.96 9.34
C VAL A 29 -6.89 18.28 10.64
N PHE A 30 -7.32 18.76 11.81
CA PHE A 30 -6.97 18.14 13.09
C PHE A 30 -7.63 16.76 13.29
N HIS A 31 -8.86 16.60 12.80
CA HIS A 31 -9.50 15.30 12.76
C HIS A 31 -8.71 14.33 11.85
N PHE A 32 -8.32 14.78 10.66
CA PHE A 32 -7.47 14.02 9.74
C PHE A 32 -6.14 13.62 10.37
N GLU A 33 -5.44 14.54 11.04
CA GLU A 33 -4.20 14.24 11.79
C GLU A 33 -4.39 13.10 12.78
N ARG A 34 -5.48 13.15 13.56
CA ARG A 34 -5.80 12.12 14.56
C ARG A 34 -6.05 10.78 13.89
N CYS A 35 -6.86 10.73 12.84
CA CYS A 35 -7.13 9.51 12.08
C CYS A 35 -5.86 8.93 11.48
N LEU A 36 -5.03 9.76 10.85
CA LEU A 36 -3.79 9.34 10.20
C LEU A 36 -2.79 8.76 11.21
N LYS A 37 -2.64 9.39 12.39
CA LYS A 37 -1.84 8.84 13.49
C LYS A 37 -2.34 7.47 13.96
N GLN A 38 -3.66 7.28 14.04
CA GLN A 38 -4.22 5.97 14.39
C GLN A 38 -3.99 4.94 13.29
N ILE A 39 -4.13 5.30 12.02
CA ILE A 39 -3.85 4.41 10.88
C ILE A 39 -2.39 3.93 10.94
N VAL A 40 -1.43 4.85 11.05
CA VAL A 40 -0.01 4.50 11.15
C VAL A 40 0.26 3.57 12.34
N LYS A 41 -0.35 3.85 13.49
CA LYS A 41 -0.23 3.00 14.68
C LYS A 41 -0.81 1.60 14.46
N SER A 42 -1.96 1.50 13.81
CA SER A 42 -2.59 0.22 13.48
C SER A 42 -1.78 -0.59 12.49
N ILE A 43 -1.25 0.05 11.43
CA ILE A 43 -0.37 -0.60 10.45
C ILE A 43 0.90 -1.13 11.13
N ARG A 44 1.53 -0.34 12.02
CA ARG A 44 2.70 -0.81 12.77
C ARG A 44 2.41 -2.03 13.65
N ARG A 45 1.26 -2.04 14.33
CA ARG A 45 0.82 -3.20 15.14
C ARG A 45 0.54 -4.44 14.28
N PHE A 46 0.13 -4.23 13.03
CA PHE A 46 -0.09 -5.33 12.09
C PHE A 46 1.25 -5.95 11.63
N THR A 47 2.23 -5.11 11.27
CA THR A 47 3.55 -5.58 10.82
C THR A 47 4.40 -6.11 11.97
N ASP A 48 4.17 -5.61 13.19
CA ASP A 48 4.86 -6.02 14.41
C ASP A 48 3.87 -6.18 15.57
N PRO A 49 3.30 -7.38 15.76
CA PRO A 49 2.30 -7.64 16.80
C PRO A 49 2.87 -7.62 18.22
N ASN A 50 4.20 -7.69 18.40
CA ASN A 50 4.83 -7.78 19.73
C ASN A 50 5.94 -6.72 19.92
N PRO A 51 5.56 -5.43 20.05
CA PRO A 51 6.54 -4.34 20.16
C PRO A 51 7.44 -4.44 21.41
N SER A 52 6.99 -5.13 22.47
CA SER A 52 7.78 -5.44 23.66
C SER A 52 8.98 -6.35 23.37
N PHE A 53 8.86 -7.25 22.40
CA PHE A 53 9.98 -8.10 21.96
C PHE A 53 10.94 -7.33 21.06
N THR A 54 10.44 -6.43 20.23
CA THR A 54 11.22 -5.61 19.29
C THR A 54 12.13 -4.61 20.02
N MET A 55 11.65 -4.02 21.12
CA MET A 55 12.46 -3.11 21.95
C MET A 55 13.57 -3.83 22.73
N MET A 56 13.39 -5.11 23.08
CA MET A 56 14.46 -5.96 23.63
C MET A 56 15.40 -6.50 22.54
N SER A 57 14.92 -6.73 21.33
CA SER A 57 15.76 -7.16 20.20
C SER A 57 16.68 -6.04 19.69
N SER A 58 16.32 -4.76 19.79
CA SER A 58 17.26 -3.66 19.50
C SER A 58 18.44 -3.56 20.47
N LEU A 59 18.37 -4.25 21.62
CA LEU A 59 19.45 -4.35 22.62
C LEU A 59 20.27 -5.64 22.50
N ILE A 60 19.88 -6.56 21.61
CA ILE A 60 20.52 -7.87 21.43
C ILE A 60 20.95 -7.96 19.97
N GLY A 61 22.28 -7.95 19.73
CA GLY A 61 22.92 -7.72 18.43
C GLY A 61 22.43 -8.55 17.24
N GLU A 62 22.88 -8.11 16.06
CA GLU A 62 22.48 -8.40 14.67
C GLU A 62 22.36 -9.90 14.22
N ASN A 63 22.51 -10.88 15.11
CA ASN A 63 22.50 -12.31 14.79
C ASN A 63 21.41 -13.08 15.56
N LYS A 64 20.16 -12.58 15.60
CA LYS A 64 19.04 -13.37 16.08
C LYS A 64 18.40 -14.15 14.94
N ILE A 65 18.61 -15.46 14.96
CA ILE A 65 17.80 -16.44 14.22
C ILE A 65 16.33 -16.21 14.60
N SER A 66 15.45 -16.06 13.61
CA SER A 66 14.02 -15.89 13.84
C SER A 66 13.40 -17.12 14.51
N ASP A 67 12.28 -16.96 15.22
CA ASP A 67 11.59 -18.09 15.86
C ASP A 67 11.16 -19.14 14.81
N ALA A 68 10.85 -18.71 13.58
CA ALA A 68 10.54 -19.58 12.45
C ALA A 68 11.76 -20.38 11.98
N GLU A 69 12.94 -19.76 11.90
CA GLU A 69 14.19 -20.46 11.60
C GLU A 69 14.59 -21.43 12.72
N LEU A 70 14.41 -21.05 13.99
CA LEU A 70 14.64 -21.96 15.13
C LEU A 70 13.69 -23.17 15.08
N PHE A 71 12.41 -22.94 14.80
CA PHE A 71 11.42 -24.01 14.62
C PHE A 71 11.81 -24.91 13.44
N SER A 72 12.18 -24.33 12.30
CA SER A 72 12.68 -25.06 11.12
C SER A 72 13.90 -25.92 11.46
N GLU A 73 14.90 -25.37 12.17
CA GLU A 73 16.06 -26.13 12.63
C GLU A 73 15.68 -27.30 13.55
N CYS A 74 14.71 -27.12 14.45
CA CYS A 74 14.22 -28.19 15.31
C CYS A 74 13.61 -29.33 14.49
N LEU A 75 12.80 -29.02 13.48
CA LEU A 75 12.24 -30.02 12.57
C LEU A 75 13.34 -30.76 11.78
N LEU A 76 14.37 -30.05 11.33
CA LEU A 76 15.54 -30.62 10.64
C LEU A 76 16.42 -31.47 11.56
N LYS A 77 16.47 -31.21 12.86
CA LYS A 77 17.12 -32.10 13.85
C LYS A 77 16.25 -33.33 14.13
N MET A 78 14.93 -33.17 14.20
CA MET A 78 13.99 -34.27 14.40
C MET A 78 13.99 -35.26 13.23
N LYS A 79 14.11 -34.78 11.98
CA LYS A 79 14.11 -35.67 10.82
C LYS A 79 15.27 -36.67 10.82
N GLN A 80 16.43 -36.30 11.39
CA GLN A 80 17.61 -37.18 11.46
C GLN A 80 17.37 -38.45 12.29
N ASN A 81 16.35 -38.44 13.16
CA ASN A 81 15.97 -39.57 14.02
C ASN A 81 14.71 -40.29 13.51
N CYS A 82 14.20 -39.92 12.34
CA CYS A 82 13.01 -40.55 11.77
C CYS A 82 13.36 -41.93 11.21
N ILE A 83 12.60 -42.95 11.63
CA ILE A 83 12.69 -44.32 11.09
C ILE A 83 11.93 -44.41 9.75
N ASN A 84 10.88 -43.60 9.59
CA ASN A 84 10.02 -43.58 8.40
C ASN A 84 10.45 -42.46 7.44
N THR A 85 10.85 -42.84 6.21
CA THR A 85 11.22 -41.93 5.12
C THR A 85 10.11 -40.93 4.76
N SER A 86 8.84 -41.33 4.87
CA SER A 86 7.71 -40.41 4.62
C SER A 86 7.65 -39.28 5.64
N SER A 87 7.94 -39.59 6.92
CA SER A 87 7.98 -38.58 7.98
C SER A 87 9.18 -37.66 7.85
N GLU A 88 10.33 -38.19 7.44
CA GLU A 88 11.53 -37.39 7.15
C GLU A 88 11.27 -36.37 6.03
N LYS A 89 10.65 -36.81 4.92
CA LYS A 89 10.25 -35.94 3.81
C LYS A 89 9.27 -34.87 4.28
N PHE A 90 8.23 -35.26 5.01
CA PHE A 90 7.24 -34.32 5.54
C PHE A 90 7.86 -33.24 6.43
N LEU A 91 8.69 -33.62 7.41
CA LEU A 91 9.36 -32.66 8.30
C LEU A 91 10.30 -31.72 7.53
N THR A 92 10.97 -32.21 6.48
CA THR A 92 11.80 -31.37 5.60
C THR A 92 10.95 -30.37 4.83
N CYS A 93 9.80 -30.79 4.29
CA CYS A 93 8.86 -29.91 3.59
C CYS A 93 8.35 -28.80 4.51
N VAL A 94 7.88 -29.15 5.72
CA VAL A 94 7.39 -28.17 6.70
C VAL A 94 8.50 -27.19 7.10
N ALA A 95 9.71 -27.68 7.37
CA ALA A 95 10.85 -26.83 7.71
C ALA A 95 11.20 -25.82 6.59
N SER A 96 11.18 -26.27 5.33
CA SER A 96 11.43 -25.40 4.18
C SER A 96 10.32 -24.39 3.96
N ALA A 97 9.06 -24.83 4.08
CA ALA A 97 7.89 -23.95 3.94
C ALA A 97 7.92 -22.83 4.98
N GLU A 98 8.23 -23.14 6.23
CA GLU A 98 8.25 -22.14 7.31
C GLU A 98 9.28 -21.02 7.05
N VAL A 99 10.48 -21.38 6.59
CA VAL A 99 11.52 -20.39 6.24
C VAL A 99 11.09 -19.52 5.06
N LYS A 100 10.44 -20.10 4.05
CA LYS A 100 9.90 -19.35 2.90
C LYS A 100 8.79 -18.39 3.32
N ILE A 101 7.88 -18.84 4.18
CA ILE A 101 6.79 -18.02 4.72
C ILE A 101 7.36 -16.84 5.52
N GLU A 102 8.36 -17.08 6.37
CA GLU A 102 8.98 -16.01 7.18
C GLU A 102 9.75 -15.01 6.32
N ALA A 103 10.47 -15.47 5.29
CA ALA A 103 11.14 -14.58 4.33
C ALA A 103 10.13 -13.71 3.57
N ALA A 104 9.03 -14.30 3.10
CA ALA A 104 7.95 -13.57 2.43
C ALA A 104 7.27 -12.56 3.36
N ARG A 105 7.01 -12.94 4.63
CA ARG A 105 6.48 -12.05 5.66
C ARG A 105 7.41 -10.88 5.93
N THR A 106 8.72 -11.14 6.05
CA THR A 106 9.75 -10.11 6.28
C THR A 106 9.78 -9.12 5.11
N LEU A 107 9.80 -9.61 3.87
CA LEU A 107 9.76 -8.75 2.68
C LEU A 107 8.48 -7.91 2.62
N ARG A 108 7.32 -8.52 2.86
CA ARG A 108 6.03 -7.81 2.92
C ARG A 108 6.06 -6.72 3.99
N ASN A 109 6.57 -7.01 5.18
CA ASN A 109 6.68 -6.02 6.25
C ASN A 109 7.59 -4.86 5.84
N GLN A 110 8.75 -5.12 5.21
CA GLN A 110 9.62 -4.07 4.67
C GLN A 110 8.92 -3.21 3.60
N GLN A 111 8.12 -3.83 2.74
CA GLN A 111 7.32 -3.12 1.73
C GLN A 111 6.21 -2.28 2.38
N ILE A 112 5.52 -2.79 3.40
CA ILE A 112 4.52 -2.02 4.17
C ILE A 112 5.18 -0.80 4.84
N HIS A 113 6.38 -0.97 5.38
CA HIS A 113 7.13 0.14 5.96
C HIS A 113 7.43 1.23 4.92
N SER A 114 8.11 0.85 3.83
CA SER A 114 8.58 1.80 2.81
C SER A 114 7.48 2.42 1.95
N LEU A 115 6.43 1.66 1.62
CA LEU A 115 5.36 2.10 0.71
C LEU A 115 4.13 2.63 1.43
N SER A 116 3.99 2.35 2.74
CA SER A 116 2.83 2.80 3.51
C SER A 116 3.20 3.64 4.72
N ILE A 117 3.97 3.10 5.67
CA ILE A 117 4.26 3.82 6.93
C ILE A 117 5.04 5.12 6.66
N ASP A 118 6.09 5.06 5.84
CA ASP A 118 6.97 6.21 5.59
C ASP A 118 6.27 7.35 4.85
N PRO A 119 5.50 7.11 3.76
CA PRO A 119 4.70 8.17 3.13
C PRO A 119 3.69 8.82 4.07
N LEU A 120 2.99 8.05 4.91
CA LEU A 120 2.02 8.60 5.87
C LEU A 120 2.70 9.43 6.96
N ASN A 121 3.86 8.97 7.45
CA ASN A 121 4.68 9.74 8.39
C ASN A 121 5.17 11.05 7.76
N LYS A 122 5.56 11.03 6.49
CA LYS A 122 5.97 12.22 5.75
C LYS A 122 4.85 13.25 5.65
N ILE A 123 3.63 12.80 5.34
CA ILE A 123 2.44 13.68 5.32
C ILE A 123 2.20 14.32 6.70
N LEU A 124 2.30 13.54 7.78
CA LEU A 124 2.17 14.05 9.14
C LEU A 124 3.24 15.11 9.47
N ALA A 125 4.50 14.82 9.16
CA ALA A 125 5.64 15.64 9.56
C ALA A 125 5.83 16.90 8.71
N GLU A 126 5.53 16.82 7.42
CA GLU A 126 5.73 17.94 6.48
C GLU A 126 4.43 18.73 6.30
N LYS A 127 3.37 18.08 5.80
CA LYS A 127 2.15 18.79 5.40
C LYS A 127 1.31 19.26 6.59
N ILE A 128 1.03 18.36 7.53
CA ILE A 128 0.14 18.68 8.66
C ILE A 128 0.81 19.64 9.64
N GLU A 129 2.08 19.43 9.99
CA GLU A 129 2.80 20.35 10.87
C GLU A 129 3.03 21.73 10.26
N GLU A 130 3.16 21.84 8.93
CA GLU A 130 3.23 23.13 8.24
C GLU A 130 1.90 23.89 8.34
N VAL A 131 0.76 23.23 8.09
CA VAL A 131 -0.57 23.84 8.28
C VAL A 131 -0.75 24.33 9.72
N LYS A 132 -0.27 23.58 10.71
CA LYS A 132 -0.34 23.98 12.13
C LYS A 132 0.50 25.23 12.41
N LYS A 133 1.69 25.33 11.84
CA LYS A 133 2.55 26.52 11.94
C LYS A 133 1.90 27.73 11.30
N GLU A 134 1.35 27.58 10.09
CA GLU A 134 0.68 28.67 9.39
C GLU A 134 -0.60 29.11 10.11
N LYS A 135 -1.33 28.18 10.75
CA LYS A 135 -2.48 28.50 11.60
C LYS A 135 -2.06 29.38 12.78
N MET A 136 -0.99 29.02 13.49
CA MET A 136 -0.49 29.82 14.62
C MET A 136 -0.08 31.24 14.19
N LYS A 137 0.51 31.39 12.99
CA LYS A 137 0.85 32.71 12.44
C LYS A 137 -0.43 33.51 12.14
N LEU A 138 -1.43 32.87 11.57
CA LEU A 138 -2.73 33.48 11.29
C LEU A 138 -3.44 33.93 12.57
N ASP A 139 -3.48 33.07 13.59
CA ASP A 139 -4.04 33.38 14.91
C ASP A 139 -3.34 34.60 15.54
N ARG A 140 -2.01 34.67 15.43
CA ARG A 140 -1.22 35.82 15.92
C ARG A 140 -1.53 37.09 15.14
N ALA A 141 -1.53 37.04 13.81
CA ALA A 141 -1.82 38.19 12.96
C ALA A 141 -3.23 38.74 13.23
N ARG A 142 -4.21 37.86 13.44
CA ARG A 142 -5.57 38.23 13.85
C ARG A 142 -5.59 38.96 15.18
N ALA A 143 -4.93 38.41 16.20
CA ALA A 143 -4.88 39.04 17.53
C ALA A 143 -4.21 40.42 17.49
N GLU A 144 -3.15 40.59 16.69
CA GLU A 144 -2.50 41.89 16.49
C GLU A 144 -3.40 42.89 15.77
N TYR A 145 -4.15 42.45 14.76
CA TYR A 145 -5.12 43.26 14.05
C TYR A 145 -6.27 43.71 14.96
N ASP A 146 -6.88 42.78 15.70
CA ASP A 146 -7.95 43.09 16.66
C ASP A 146 -7.46 44.07 17.74
N LEU A 147 -6.24 43.90 18.25
CA LEU A 147 -5.64 44.83 19.21
C LEU A 147 -5.43 46.23 18.62
N ALA A 148 -4.98 46.32 17.36
CA ALA A 148 -4.81 47.59 16.66
C ALA A 148 -6.16 48.29 16.43
N LEU A 149 -7.20 47.51 16.10
CA LEU A 149 -8.57 47.99 15.93
C LEU A 149 -9.14 48.55 17.25
N GLU A 150 -8.96 47.85 18.37
CA GLU A 150 -9.41 48.34 19.69
C GLU A 150 -8.67 49.60 20.13
N LYS A 151 -7.36 49.69 19.89
CA LYS A 151 -6.58 50.92 20.13
C LYS A 151 -7.09 52.09 19.29
N LEU A 152 -7.44 51.85 18.03
CA LEU A 152 -8.02 52.86 17.15
C LEU A 152 -9.40 53.32 17.62
N LYS A 153 -10.25 52.41 18.11
CA LYS A 153 -11.56 52.74 18.71
C LYS A 153 -11.43 53.61 19.96
N ALA A 154 -10.39 53.40 20.76
CA ALA A 154 -10.10 54.15 21.99
C ALA A 154 -9.33 55.48 21.75
N ALA A 155 -8.96 55.80 20.51
CA ALA A 155 -8.07 56.90 20.19
C ALA A 155 -8.71 58.30 20.35
N SER A 156 -7.91 59.25 20.86
CA SER A 156 -8.19 60.69 20.78
C SER A 156 -7.83 61.24 19.38
N GLU A 157 -8.41 62.38 18.98
CA GLU A 157 -8.22 62.94 17.63
C GLU A 157 -6.77 63.26 17.27
N LYS A 158 -5.89 63.50 18.25
CA LYS A 158 -4.48 63.85 18.02
C LYS A 158 -3.62 62.70 17.46
N ASN A 159 -3.98 61.44 17.72
CA ASN A 159 -3.18 60.27 17.35
C ASN A 159 -3.89 59.36 16.33
N LEU A 160 -5.00 59.83 15.75
CA LEU A 160 -5.92 59.01 14.95
C LEU A 160 -5.28 58.53 13.65
N ASP A 161 -4.62 59.41 12.91
CA ASP A 161 -3.98 59.06 11.62
C ASP A 161 -2.85 58.03 11.80
N GLN A 162 -2.05 58.17 12.86
CA GLN A 162 -0.97 57.22 13.17
C GLN A 162 -1.53 55.83 13.52
N LEU A 163 -2.57 55.77 14.37
CA LEU A 163 -3.19 54.50 14.76
C LEU A 163 -3.94 53.85 13.59
N TYR A 164 -4.50 54.65 12.68
CA TYR A 164 -5.13 54.14 11.46
C TYR A 164 -4.10 53.43 10.55
N ASN A 165 -2.93 54.05 10.34
CA ASN A 165 -1.87 53.43 9.53
C ASN A 165 -1.37 52.12 10.15
N ILE A 166 -1.20 52.07 11.48
CA ILE A 166 -0.83 50.84 12.19
C ILE A 166 -1.90 49.75 12.02
N MET A 167 -3.18 50.12 12.13
CA MET A 167 -4.28 49.18 11.93
C MET A 167 -4.30 48.61 10.51
N GLU A 168 -4.12 49.46 9.48
CA GLU A 168 -4.09 49.01 8.09
C GLU A 168 -2.88 48.10 7.80
N GLU A 169 -1.72 48.39 8.38
CA GLU A 169 -0.54 47.51 8.28
C GLU A 169 -0.83 46.11 8.85
N LYS A 170 -1.45 46.05 10.03
CA LYS A 170 -1.82 44.78 10.68
C LYS A 170 -2.92 44.04 9.92
N LYS A 171 -3.87 44.75 9.33
CA LYS A 171 -4.88 44.19 8.44
C LYS A 171 -4.25 43.51 7.23
N ASN A 172 -3.34 44.21 6.53
CA ASN A 172 -2.64 43.66 5.37
C ASN A 172 -1.82 42.41 5.72
N ALA A 173 -1.17 42.40 6.89
CA ALA A 173 -0.45 41.23 7.37
C ALA A 173 -1.38 40.04 7.65
N PHE A 174 -2.55 40.28 8.25
CA PHE A 174 -3.57 39.26 8.47
C PHE A 174 -4.13 38.72 7.15
N GLU A 175 -4.47 39.57 6.19
CA GLU A 175 -4.98 39.18 4.87
C GLU A 175 -3.95 38.38 4.07
N ALA A 176 -2.68 38.78 4.10
CA ALA A 176 -1.59 38.04 3.46
C ALA A 176 -1.43 36.63 4.05
N GLN A 177 -1.50 36.50 5.37
CA GLN A 177 -1.43 35.20 6.04
C GLN A 177 -2.68 34.35 5.78
N ALA A 178 -3.86 34.96 5.67
CA ALA A 178 -5.10 34.27 5.31
C ALA A 178 -5.03 33.70 3.89
N HIS A 179 -4.41 34.41 2.95
CA HIS A 179 -4.19 33.93 1.59
C HIS A 179 -3.26 32.71 1.54
N ILE A 180 -2.15 32.72 2.31
CA ILE A 180 -1.26 31.56 2.44
C ILE A 180 -2.03 30.35 2.97
N MET A 181 -2.89 30.57 3.97
CA MET A 181 -3.73 29.50 4.52
C MET A 181 -4.75 28.98 3.49
N ALA A 182 -5.37 29.85 2.70
CA ALA A 182 -6.30 29.43 1.65
C ALA A 182 -5.62 28.51 0.63
N GLN A 183 -4.40 28.86 0.18
CA GLN A 183 -3.61 28.01 -0.72
C GLN A 183 -3.33 26.63 -0.13
N TRP A 184 -3.07 26.55 1.18
CA TRP A 184 -2.92 25.26 1.86
C TRP A 184 -4.20 24.44 1.84
N MET A 185 -5.34 25.08 2.12
CA MET A 185 -6.64 24.41 2.11
C MET A 185 -7.01 23.91 0.71
N ASP A 186 -6.67 24.66 -0.34
CA ASP A 186 -6.87 24.24 -1.72
C ASP A 186 -6.00 23.02 -2.11
N SER A 187 -4.87 22.79 -1.43
CA SER A 187 -4.00 21.62 -1.64
C SER A 187 -4.40 20.37 -0.84
N MET A 188 -5.39 20.49 0.06
CA MET A 188 -5.81 19.39 0.93
C MET A 188 -6.34 18.15 0.18
N PRO A 189 -7.11 18.28 -0.93
CA PRO A 189 -7.57 17.12 -1.70
C PRO A 189 -6.43 16.25 -2.23
N ASP A 190 -5.27 16.83 -2.59
CA ASP A 190 -4.11 16.07 -3.03
C ASP A 190 -3.53 15.21 -1.89
N VAL A 191 -3.55 15.74 -0.66
CA VAL A 191 -3.14 15.01 0.54
C VAL A 191 -4.09 13.84 0.81
N GLU A 192 -5.40 14.05 0.68
CA GLU A 192 -6.40 12.99 0.80
C GLU A 192 -6.18 11.89 -0.24
N GLN A 193 -5.88 12.26 -1.49
CA GLN A 193 -5.58 11.30 -2.56
C GLN A 193 -4.31 10.48 -2.25
N MET A 194 -3.25 11.11 -1.73
CA MET A 194 -2.04 10.39 -1.33
C MET A 194 -2.34 9.38 -0.21
N ILE A 195 -3.12 9.76 0.79
CA ILE A 195 -3.54 8.85 1.88
C ILE A 195 -4.36 7.68 1.32
N ALA A 196 -5.33 7.95 0.44
CA ALA A 196 -6.16 6.92 -0.18
C ALA A 196 -5.32 5.93 -0.99
N LYS A 197 -4.35 6.43 -1.77
CA LYS A 197 -3.42 5.59 -2.54
C LYS A 197 -2.59 4.71 -1.62
N THR A 198 -2.08 5.24 -0.51
CA THR A 198 -1.32 4.45 0.46
C THR A 198 -2.19 3.40 1.16
N ALA A 199 -3.43 3.72 1.52
CA ALA A 199 -4.37 2.77 2.10
C ALA A 199 -4.68 1.62 1.12
N PHE A 200 -4.87 1.96 -0.17
CA PHE A 200 -5.04 0.97 -1.23
C PHE A 200 -3.81 0.06 -1.35
N ILE A 201 -2.60 0.64 -1.42
CA ILE A 201 -1.35 -0.12 -1.47
C ILE A 201 -1.21 -1.07 -0.27
N PHE A 202 -1.53 -0.60 0.94
CA PHE A 202 -1.53 -1.45 2.14
C PHE A 202 -2.54 -2.60 2.02
N PHE A 203 -3.77 -2.34 1.55
CA PHE A 203 -4.78 -3.37 1.32
C PHE A 203 -4.26 -4.46 0.37
N PHE A 204 -3.62 -4.09 -0.75
CA PHE A 204 -3.06 -5.07 -1.67
C PHE A 204 -1.92 -5.87 -1.05
N MET A 205 -1.00 -5.23 -0.33
CA MET A 205 0.13 -5.93 0.31
C MET A 205 -0.30 -6.91 1.42
N VAL A 206 -1.43 -6.65 2.09
CA VAL A 206 -1.91 -7.50 3.18
C VAL A 206 -2.85 -8.58 2.66
N VAL A 207 -3.82 -8.21 1.83
CA VAL A 207 -4.94 -9.08 1.45
C VAL A 207 -4.61 -9.95 0.24
N MET A 208 -3.85 -9.43 -0.75
CA MET A 208 -3.54 -10.22 -1.94
C MET A 208 -2.64 -11.43 -1.64
N PRO A 209 -1.64 -11.38 -0.74
CA PRO A 209 -0.90 -12.59 -0.37
C PRO A 209 -1.71 -13.64 0.39
N GLU A 210 -2.80 -13.23 1.06
CA GLU A 210 -3.70 -14.16 1.77
C GLU A 210 -4.72 -14.83 0.83
N ILE A 211 -5.09 -14.15 -0.27
CA ILE A 211 -5.95 -14.70 -1.33
C ILE A 211 -5.12 -15.48 -2.36
N ASN A 212 -3.91 -15.01 -2.65
CA ASN A 212 -2.93 -15.65 -3.53
C ASN A 212 -1.89 -16.36 -2.65
N ALA A 213 -2.30 -17.41 -1.95
CA ALA A 213 -1.40 -18.51 -1.64
C ALA A 213 -0.69 -18.94 -2.93
N GLU A 214 0.53 -19.48 -2.85
CA GLU A 214 1.37 -19.90 -4.00
C GLU A 214 0.55 -20.34 -5.23
N PRO A 215 0.88 -19.89 -6.46
CA PRO A 215 0.12 -20.29 -7.64
C PRO A 215 -0.04 -21.80 -7.60
N SER A 216 -1.29 -22.25 -7.64
CA SER A 216 -1.60 -23.68 -7.52
C SER A 216 -0.81 -24.46 -8.57
N GLU A 217 -0.55 -25.76 -8.36
CA GLU A 217 0.16 -26.55 -9.37
C GLU A 217 -0.57 -26.50 -10.73
N LEU A 218 -1.88 -26.28 -10.67
CA LEU A 218 -2.73 -25.98 -11.82
C LEU A 218 -2.34 -24.66 -12.50
N ASP A 219 -2.16 -23.55 -11.78
CA ASP A 219 -1.80 -22.27 -12.39
C ASP A 219 -0.38 -22.28 -12.98
N GLU A 220 0.57 -22.97 -12.34
CA GLU A 220 1.90 -23.18 -12.90
C GLU A 220 1.82 -24.02 -14.18
N ALA A 221 1.03 -25.11 -14.19
CA ALA A 221 0.79 -25.89 -15.40
C ALA A 221 0.14 -25.08 -16.54
N LYS A 222 -0.84 -24.21 -16.22
CA LYS A 222 -1.51 -23.35 -17.20
C LYS A 222 -0.52 -22.41 -17.89
N ASP A 223 0.31 -21.73 -17.10
CA ASP A 223 1.31 -20.79 -17.61
C ASP A 223 2.35 -21.50 -18.48
N TYR A 224 2.88 -22.63 -18.03
CA TYR A 224 3.88 -23.40 -18.81
C TYR A 224 3.36 -23.88 -20.16
N ILE A 225 2.14 -24.43 -20.21
CA ILE A 225 1.53 -24.86 -21.48
C ILE A 225 1.31 -23.67 -22.41
N TYR A 226 0.80 -22.55 -21.88
CA TYR A 226 0.56 -21.35 -22.66
C TYR A 226 1.86 -20.74 -23.23
N GLN A 227 2.92 -20.64 -22.42
CA GLN A 227 4.23 -20.17 -22.90
C GLN A 227 4.83 -21.13 -23.94
N SER A 228 4.69 -22.44 -23.74
CA SER A 228 5.11 -23.47 -24.71
C SER A 228 4.41 -23.30 -26.06
N ASP A 229 3.10 -23.01 -26.05
CA ASP A 229 2.33 -22.75 -27.27
C ASP A 229 2.81 -21.49 -28.00
N LEU A 230 3.02 -20.40 -27.25
CA LEU A 230 3.56 -19.16 -27.82
C LEU A 230 4.94 -19.35 -28.44
N GLN A 231 5.81 -20.12 -27.80
CA GLN A 231 7.15 -20.43 -28.32
C GLN A 231 7.10 -21.30 -29.58
N SER A 232 6.19 -22.28 -29.64
CA SER A 232 5.95 -23.08 -30.83
C SER A 232 5.40 -22.23 -31.98
N GLY A 233 4.52 -21.27 -31.68
CA GLY A 233 3.92 -20.34 -32.63
C GLY A 233 3.01 -21.01 -33.67
N ARG A 234 2.64 -22.27 -33.46
CA ARG A 234 1.89 -23.11 -34.41
C ARG A 234 0.70 -23.76 -33.73
N GLY A 235 -0.33 -24.05 -34.52
CA GLY A 235 -1.54 -24.73 -34.06
C GLY A 235 -2.43 -23.84 -33.22
N ASN A 236 -3.27 -24.50 -32.41
CA ASN A 236 -4.16 -23.85 -31.46
C ASN A 236 -3.58 -23.90 -30.05
N PHE A 237 -3.97 -22.94 -29.21
CA PHE A 237 -3.64 -22.98 -27.79
C PHE A 237 -4.19 -24.27 -27.17
N ARG A 238 -3.46 -24.81 -26.19
CA ARG A 238 -3.88 -25.93 -25.36
C ARG A 238 -4.38 -25.41 -24.02
N LYS A 239 -5.45 -26.03 -23.52
CA LYS A 239 -6.06 -25.71 -22.23
C LYS A 239 -5.85 -26.87 -21.28
N VAL A 240 -5.27 -26.59 -20.11
CA VAL A 240 -5.11 -27.56 -19.03
C VAL A 240 -6.48 -27.88 -18.44
N LEU A 241 -6.77 -29.17 -18.34
CA LEU A 241 -7.99 -29.70 -17.75
C LEU A 241 -7.76 -30.17 -16.31
N GLU A 242 -6.65 -30.87 -16.08
CA GLU A 242 -6.34 -31.50 -14.81
C GLU A 242 -4.81 -31.58 -14.60
N VAL A 243 -4.38 -31.52 -13.35
CA VAL A 243 -3.00 -31.81 -12.93
C VAL A 243 -3.01 -32.99 -11.96
N ARG A 244 -2.12 -33.96 -12.18
CA ARG A 244 -1.98 -35.19 -11.38
C ARG A 244 -0.51 -35.54 -11.15
N ASN A 245 -0.25 -36.51 -10.27
CA ASN A 245 1.09 -37.04 -9.97
C ASN A 245 2.11 -35.94 -9.63
N VAL A 246 1.72 -35.03 -8.73
CA VAL A 246 2.58 -33.94 -8.26
C VAL A 246 3.65 -34.50 -7.31
N ASP A 247 4.91 -34.26 -7.63
CA ASP A 247 6.06 -34.56 -6.79
C ASP A 247 6.95 -33.32 -6.68
N THR A 248 7.23 -32.89 -5.45
CA THR A 248 8.05 -31.72 -5.13
C THR A 248 9.43 -32.08 -4.55
N SER A 249 9.82 -33.36 -4.59
CA SER A 249 10.98 -33.87 -3.84
C SER A 249 12.34 -33.51 -4.43
N GLU A 250 12.47 -33.41 -5.76
CA GLU A 250 13.71 -33.05 -6.48
C GLU A 250 13.54 -31.79 -7.36
N GLY A 251 12.61 -30.91 -7.00
CA GLY A 251 12.04 -29.89 -7.89
C GLY A 251 10.55 -30.17 -8.13
N LEU A 252 9.89 -29.45 -9.04
CA LEU A 252 8.47 -29.67 -9.32
C LEU A 252 8.30 -30.62 -10.51
N SER A 253 7.67 -31.78 -10.28
CA SER A 253 7.29 -32.72 -11.31
C SER A 253 5.77 -32.91 -11.28
N LEU A 254 5.11 -32.76 -12.43
CA LEU A 254 3.66 -32.91 -12.53
C LEU A 254 3.23 -33.47 -13.89
N THR A 255 2.10 -34.17 -13.89
CA THR A 255 1.42 -34.66 -15.10
C THR A 255 0.21 -33.79 -15.40
N ILE A 256 0.12 -33.28 -16.63
CA ILE A 256 -0.88 -32.33 -17.09
C ILE A 256 -1.75 -33.03 -18.13
N ASP A 257 -3.05 -33.09 -17.90
CA ASP A 257 -4.01 -33.43 -18.94
C ASP A 257 -4.50 -32.15 -19.61
N ALA A 258 -4.38 -32.08 -20.93
CA ALA A 258 -4.78 -30.93 -21.73
C ALA A 258 -5.56 -31.34 -22.99
N LEU A 259 -6.25 -30.37 -23.57
CA LEU A 259 -6.86 -30.48 -24.90
C LEU A 259 -6.56 -29.25 -25.74
N PRO A 260 -6.53 -29.38 -27.08
CA PRO A 260 -6.46 -28.22 -27.96
C PRO A 260 -7.73 -27.37 -27.81
N THR A 261 -7.61 -26.09 -28.09
CA THR A 261 -8.73 -25.16 -28.14
C THR A 261 -9.13 -24.84 -29.57
N THR A 262 -10.23 -24.11 -29.74
CA THR A 262 -10.63 -23.51 -31.02
C THR A 262 -9.84 -22.25 -31.38
N CYS A 263 -8.97 -21.76 -30.49
CA CYS A 263 -8.25 -20.51 -30.66
C CYS A 263 -6.84 -20.74 -31.22
N PRO A 264 -6.50 -20.19 -32.39
CA PRO A 264 -5.17 -20.33 -32.96
C PRO A 264 -4.13 -19.51 -32.19
N VAL A 265 -2.91 -20.04 -32.01
CA VAL A 265 -1.82 -19.30 -31.31
C VAL A 265 -1.52 -17.96 -32.00
N SER A 266 -1.70 -17.90 -33.32
CA SER A 266 -1.53 -16.68 -34.12
C SER A 266 -2.44 -15.51 -33.71
N SER A 267 -3.54 -15.76 -32.99
CA SER A 267 -4.42 -14.69 -32.51
C SER A 267 -3.85 -13.89 -31.35
N LYS A 268 -2.73 -14.33 -30.75
CA LYS A 268 -2.03 -13.65 -29.63
C LYS A 268 -2.95 -13.28 -28.46
N LYS A 269 -3.92 -14.15 -28.16
CA LYS A 269 -4.81 -14.00 -26.98
C LYS A 269 -4.02 -14.16 -25.69
N SER A 270 -4.39 -13.43 -24.64
CA SER A 270 -3.79 -13.56 -23.32
C SER A 270 -4.12 -14.91 -22.66
N LEU A 271 -3.40 -15.25 -21.59
CA LEU A 271 -3.67 -16.47 -20.82
C LEU A 271 -5.13 -16.49 -20.33
N GLU A 272 -5.63 -15.38 -19.79
CA GLU A 272 -6.99 -15.26 -19.29
C GLU A 272 -8.04 -15.45 -20.40
N GLU A 273 -7.80 -14.89 -21.58
CA GLU A 273 -8.68 -15.05 -22.75
C GLU A 273 -8.71 -16.50 -23.23
N VAL A 274 -7.57 -17.18 -23.27
CA VAL A 274 -7.48 -18.61 -23.61
C VAL A 274 -8.22 -19.46 -22.58
N TYR A 275 -8.15 -19.10 -21.29
CA TYR A 275 -8.86 -19.81 -20.23
C TYR A 275 -10.35 -19.46 -20.10
N SER A 276 -10.83 -18.43 -20.80
CA SER A 276 -12.25 -18.06 -20.85
C SER A 276 -13.12 -18.99 -21.72
N ASP A 277 -14.43 -18.72 -21.74
CA ASP A 277 -15.42 -19.43 -22.58
C ASP A 277 -15.29 -19.12 -24.08
N GLU A 278 -14.49 -18.11 -24.46
CA GLU A 278 -14.23 -17.76 -25.87
C GLU A 278 -13.38 -18.83 -26.58
N CYS A 279 -12.45 -19.44 -25.85
CA CYS A 279 -11.54 -20.47 -26.36
C CYS A 279 -11.95 -21.83 -25.81
N ARG A 280 -12.95 -22.43 -26.47
CA ARG A 280 -13.47 -23.76 -26.10
C ARG A 280 -12.47 -24.85 -26.44
N THR A 281 -12.42 -25.89 -25.63
CA THR A 281 -11.66 -27.10 -25.95
C THR A 281 -12.33 -27.88 -27.08
N THR A 282 -11.52 -28.56 -27.89
CA THR A 282 -11.96 -29.46 -28.95
C THR A 282 -11.26 -30.81 -28.84
N LYS A 283 -11.91 -31.85 -29.36
CA LYS A 283 -11.37 -33.21 -29.52
C LYS A 283 -11.27 -33.63 -30.99
N ASP A 284 -11.35 -32.68 -31.91
CA ASP A 284 -11.35 -32.98 -33.35
C ASP A 284 -10.06 -33.68 -33.81
N GLU A 285 -8.92 -33.36 -33.15
CA GLU A 285 -7.61 -33.92 -33.48
C GLU A 285 -7.09 -34.94 -32.45
N TYR A 286 -7.37 -34.71 -31.17
CA TYR A 286 -6.84 -35.52 -30.06
C TYR A 286 -7.88 -35.74 -28.99
N ASP A 287 -8.00 -36.98 -28.52
CA ASP A 287 -8.87 -37.36 -27.40
C ASP A 287 -8.27 -36.97 -26.05
N LYS A 288 -6.92 -36.92 -25.98
CA LYS A 288 -6.15 -36.54 -24.81
C LYS A 288 -4.77 -36.02 -25.22
N ILE A 289 -4.30 -34.98 -24.56
CA ILE A 289 -2.88 -34.60 -24.54
C ILE A 289 -2.40 -34.78 -23.10
N GLU A 290 -1.37 -35.59 -22.90
CA GLU A 290 -0.73 -35.77 -21.59
C GLU A 290 0.66 -35.16 -21.64
N CYS A 291 0.95 -34.20 -20.77
CA CYS A 291 2.26 -33.59 -20.67
C CYS A 291 2.91 -33.86 -19.32
N HIS A 292 4.19 -34.20 -19.32
CA HIS A 292 5.01 -34.29 -18.13
C HIS A 292 5.89 -33.05 -18.03
N LEU A 293 5.69 -32.26 -16.98
CA LEU A 293 6.51 -31.10 -16.66
C LEU A 293 7.47 -31.49 -15.54
N LYS A 294 8.77 -31.26 -15.76
CA LYS A 294 9.79 -31.41 -14.72
C LYS A 294 10.63 -30.15 -14.64
N LEU A 295 10.60 -29.50 -13.48
CA LEU A 295 11.34 -28.30 -13.14
C LEU A 295 12.34 -28.61 -12.03
N ASP A 296 13.54 -28.07 -12.13
CA ASP A 296 14.52 -28.09 -11.06
C ASP A 296 14.18 -27.06 -9.95
N GLN A 297 15.02 -27.01 -8.92
CA GLN A 297 14.84 -26.07 -7.79
C GLN A 297 14.91 -24.59 -8.19
N ASN A 298 15.46 -24.26 -9.36
CA ASN A 298 15.57 -22.92 -9.91
C ASN A 298 14.44 -22.63 -10.93
N LYS A 299 13.37 -23.45 -10.96
CA LYS A 299 12.26 -23.36 -11.92
C LYS A 299 12.70 -23.45 -13.38
N SER A 300 13.84 -24.06 -13.65
CA SER A 300 14.30 -24.36 -15.01
C SER A 300 13.96 -25.80 -15.34
N GLY A 301 13.40 -26.05 -16.52
CA GLY A 301 12.92 -27.40 -16.81
C GLY A 301 12.47 -27.63 -18.24
N GLN A 302 11.88 -28.81 -18.45
CA GLN A 302 11.40 -29.28 -19.74
C GLN A 302 9.98 -29.81 -19.59
N ILE A 303 9.22 -29.66 -20.68
CA ILE A 303 7.88 -30.21 -20.81
C ILE A 303 7.86 -31.16 -22.01
N GLU A 304 7.41 -32.38 -21.78
CA GLU A 304 7.25 -33.39 -22.82
C GLU A 304 5.78 -33.76 -22.93
N CYS A 305 5.22 -33.73 -24.14
CA CYS A 305 3.80 -33.98 -24.37
C CYS A 305 3.59 -35.17 -25.31
N THR A 306 2.72 -36.08 -24.90
CA THR A 306 2.24 -37.21 -25.68
C THR A 306 0.82 -36.92 -26.16
N TYR A 307 0.60 -37.11 -27.46
CA TYR A 307 -0.67 -36.79 -28.13
C TYR A 307 -1.39 -38.09 -28.47
N TYR A 308 -2.60 -38.27 -27.95
CA TYR A 308 -3.45 -39.43 -28.22
C TYR A 308 -4.53 -39.03 -29.22
N ALA A 309 -4.36 -39.47 -30.47
CA ALA A 309 -5.33 -39.25 -31.54
C ALA A 309 -6.60 -40.08 -31.33
N VAL A 310 -7.70 -39.61 -31.92
CA VAL A 310 -9.01 -40.27 -31.98
C VAL A 310 -8.94 -41.55 -32.82
#